data_AF-A0A7X4FAZ7-F1
#
_entry.id   AF-A0A7X4FAZ7-F1
#
_cell.length_a   1.000
_cell.length_b   1.000
_cell.length_c   1.000
_cell.angle_alpha   90.00
_cell.angle_beta   90.00
_cell.angle_gamma   90.00
#
_symmetry.space_group_name_H-M   'P 1'
#
loop_
_entity.id
_entity.type
_entity.pdbx_description
1 polymer ?
#
loop_
_entity_poly.entity_id
_entity_poly.type
_entity_poly.pdbx_seq_one_letter_code
_entity_poly.pdbx_strand_id
1 'polypeptide(L)' 'EQQLQAAEDKLIVDLMNVPLIDSSALGAIVLTLKYCQESGGKLVLLNPQKAVREVLEVTQLATVIEIYDTEESASAALM' A
#
# COMPACT_ATOMS: atom_id res chain seq x y z
N GLU A 1 -20.75 -19.75 11.38
CA GLU A 1 -19.95 -19.03 10.39
C GLU A 1 -19.78 -17.61 10.90
N GLN A 2 -18.56 -17.18 11.19
CA GLN A 2 -18.30 -15.94 11.92
C GLN A 2 -18.49 -14.75 10.97
N GLN A 3 -19.54 -13.95 11.21
CA GLN A 3 -19.68 -12.62 10.61
C GLN A 3 -18.53 -11.75 11.11
N LEU A 4 -17.49 -11.61 10.28
CA LEU A 4 -16.52 -10.54 10.43
C LEU A 4 -17.30 -9.23 10.20
N GLN A 5 -17.38 -8.42 11.25
CA GLN A 5 -17.77 -7.00 11.14
C GLN A 5 -17.02 -6.41 9.93
N ALA A 6 -17.66 -5.50 9.20
CA ALA A 6 -17.00 -4.70 8.18
C ALA A 6 -15.84 -3.95 8.84
N ALA A 7 -14.68 -4.59 8.92
CA ALA A 7 -13.43 -4.00 9.32
C ALA A 7 -12.97 -3.29 8.07
N GLU A 8 -13.03 -1.97 8.07
CA GLU A 8 -12.32 -1.18 7.07
C GLU A 8 -10.85 -1.62 7.15
N ASP A 9 -10.43 -2.49 6.23
CA ASP A 9 -9.09 -3.06 6.20
C ASP A 9 -8.10 -1.95 5.88
N LYS A 10 -7.59 -1.33 6.93
CA LYS A 10 -6.58 -0.26 6.92
C LYS A 10 -5.21 -0.90 6.99
N LEU A 11 -4.47 -0.85 5.88
CA LEU A 11 -3.16 -1.49 5.77
C LEU A 11 -2.06 -0.46 5.46
N ILE A 12 -1.02 -0.48 6.28
CA ILE A 12 0.25 0.23 6.01
C ILE A 12 1.28 -0.82 5.61
N VAL A 13 1.91 -0.64 4.45
CA VAL A 13 3.02 -1.49 4.01
C VAL A 13 4.31 -0.70 4.12
N ASP A 14 5.14 -1.04 5.12
CA ASP A 14 6.47 -0.45 5.30
C ASP A 14 7.50 -1.10 4.36
N LEU A 15 8.12 -0.27 3.54
CA LEU A 15 9.10 -0.62 2.51
C LEU A 15 10.53 -0.15 2.87
N MET A 16 10.77 0.29 4.12
CA MET A 16 12.05 0.83 4.59
C MET A 16 13.22 -0.14 4.32
N ASN A 17 12.97 -1.45 4.49
CA ASN A 17 13.96 -2.52 4.29
C ASN A 17 13.79 -3.26 2.95
N VAL A 18 13.04 -2.70 2.01
CA VAL A 18 12.82 -3.29 0.69
C VAL A 18 13.69 -2.55 -0.34
N PRO A 19 14.84 -3.13 -0.77
CA PRO A 19 15.77 -2.45 -1.65
C PRO A 19 15.30 -2.39 -3.10
N LEU A 20 14.45 -3.32 -3.53
CA LEU A 20 13.92 -3.42 -4.89
C LEU A 20 12.58 -4.18 -4.88
N ILE A 21 11.73 -3.89 -5.85
CA ILE A 21 10.51 -4.65 -6.14
C ILE A 21 10.49 -5.10 -7.60
N ASP A 22 9.95 -6.30 -7.81
CA ASP A 22 9.75 -6.89 -9.14
C ASP A 22 8.27 -6.95 -9.51
N SER A 23 7.97 -7.46 -10.71
CA SER A 23 6.61 -7.63 -11.22
C SER A 23 5.69 -8.44 -10.29
N SER A 24 6.22 -9.45 -9.60
CA SER A 24 5.45 -10.25 -8.64
C SER A 24 5.04 -9.44 -7.40
N ALA A 25 5.94 -8.60 -6.88
CA ALA A 25 5.65 -7.74 -5.73
C ALA A 25 4.62 -6.66 -6.10
N LEU A 26 4.78 -6.06 -7.28
CA LEU A 26 3.81 -5.11 -7.84
C LEU A 26 2.42 -5.76 -7.99
N GLY A 27 2.35 -6.97 -8.52
CA GLY A 27 1.11 -7.73 -8.65
C GLY A 27 0.44 -7.98 -7.31
N ALA A 28 1.21 -8.35 -6.28
CA ALA A 28 0.70 -8.52 -4.92
C ALA A 28 0.14 -7.21 -4.36
N ILE A 29 0.87 -6.10 -4.48
CA ILE A 29 0.43 -4.77 -4.01
C ILE A 29 -0.89 -4.36 -4.68
N VAL A 30 -1.01 -4.56 -6.00
CA VAL A 30 -2.25 -4.24 -6.74
C VAL A 30 -3.41 -5.12 -6.30
N LEU A 31 -3.18 -6.42 -6.06
CA LEU A 31 -4.22 -7.33 -5.57
C LEU A 31 -4.70 -6.93 -4.17
N THR A 32 -3.77 -6.61 -3.27
CA THR A 32 -4.11 -6.15 -1.91
C THR A 32 -4.84 -4.81 -1.95
N LEU A 33 -4.41 -3.87 -2.81
CA LEU A 33 -5.11 -2.59 -2.99
C LEU A 33 -6.57 -2.82 -3.40
N LYS A 34 -6.80 -3.67 -4.40
CA LYS A 34 -8.16 -4.01 -4.85
C LYS A 34 -8.98 -4.63 -3.73
N TYR A 35 -8.40 -5.59 -3.01
CA TYR A 35 -9.08 -6.23 -1.89
C TYR A 35 -9.49 -5.24 -0.79
N CYS A 36 -8.59 -4.33 -0.39
CA CYS A 36 -8.89 -3.27 0.55
C CYS A 36 -10.01 -2.36 0.02
N GLN A 37 -9.92 -1.91 -1.24
CA GLN A 37 -10.94 -1.06 -1.85
C GLN A 37 -12.32 -1.73 -1.91
N GLU A 38 -12.38 -3.00 -2.31
CA GLU A 38 -13.63 -3.78 -2.35
C GLU A 38 -14.24 -4.00 -0.97
N SER A 39 -13.41 -4.07 0.06
CA SER A 39 -13.84 -4.22 1.46
C SER A 39 -14.14 -2.88 2.15
N GLY A 40 -14.02 -1.75 1.43
CA GLY A 40 -14.18 -0.39 1.99
C GLY A 40 -13.01 0.07 2.88
N GLY A 41 -11.90 -0.68 2.88
CA GLY A 41 -10.66 -0.34 3.53
C GLY A 41 -9.73 0.50 2.66
N LYS A 42 -8.51 0.73 3.14
CA LYS A 42 -7.52 1.60 2.51
C LYS A 42 -6.11 1.04 2.69
N LEU A 43 -5.31 1.11 1.62
CA LEU A 43 -3.92 0.68 1.61
C LEU A 43 -3.01 1.88 1.34
N VAL A 44 -1.96 2.02 2.13
CA VAL A 44 -0.92 3.05 1.95
C VAL A 44 0.46 2.41 2.01
N LEU A 45 1.42 2.98 1.27
CA LEU A 45 2.82 2.57 1.33
C LEU A 45 3.61 3.55 2.19
N LEU A 46 4.53 3.01 2.96
CA LEU A 46 5.38 3.77 3.87
C LEU A 46 6.85 3.49 3.53
N ASN A 47 7.69 4.52 3.56
CA ASN A 47 9.14 4.42 3.40
C ASN A 47 9.63 3.68 2.13
N PRO A 48 9.06 3.88 0.92
CA PRO A 48 9.63 3.25 -0.26
C PRO A 48 11.05 3.78 -0.53
N GLN A 49 12.01 2.88 -0.67
CA GLN A 49 13.34 3.24 -1.11
C GLN A 49 13.32 3.82 -2.53
N LYS A 50 14.35 4.57 -2.89
CA LYS A 50 14.43 5.28 -4.18
C LYS A 50 14.14 4.36 -5.38
N ALA A 51 14.78 3.19 -5.44
CA ALA A 51 14.56 2.23 -6.53
C ALA A 51 13.13 1.72 -6.59
N VAL A 52 12.52 1.47 -5.43
CA VAL A 52 11.11 1.06 -5.32
C VAL A 52 10.18 2.17 -5.80
N ARG A 53 10.46 3.42 -5.41
CA ARG A 53 9.70 4.60 -5.85
C ARG A 53 9.76 4.80 -7.35
N GLU A 54 10.96 4.69 -7.95
CA GLU A 54 11.13 4.76 -9.41
C GLU A 54 10.29 3.70 -10.13
N VAL A 55 10.27 2.46 -9.62
CA VAL A 55 9.43 1.40 -10.20
C VAL A 55 7.95 1.71 -10.05
N LEU A 56 7.50 2.21 -8.90
CA LEU A 56 6.11 2.60 -8.67
C LEU A 56 5.67 3.78 -9.57
N GLU A 57 6.58 4.72 -9.86
CA GLU A 57 6.32 5.85 -10.76
C GLU A 57 6.22 5.38 -12.22
N VAL A 58 7.16 4.56 -12.68
CA VAL A 58 7.16 3.99 -14.05
C VAL A 58 5.90 3.17 -14.29
N THR A 59 5.44 2.43 -13.28
CA THR A 59 4.23 1.60 -13.36
C THR A 59 2.94 2.37 -13.08
N GLN A 60 3.04 3.69 -12.83
CA GLN A 60 1.92 4.57 -12.47
C GLN A 60 1.17 4.15 -11.19
N LEU A 61 1.70 3.19 -10.42
CA LEU A 61 1.10 2.79 -9.14
C LEU A 61 1.17 3.91 -8.10
N ALA A 62 2.18 4.77 -8.18
CA ALA A 62 2.28 5.97 -7.34
C ALA A 62 1.11 6.97 -7.54
N THR A 63 0.32 6.82 -8.60
CA THR A 63 -0.87 7.68 -8.84
C THR A 63 -2.15 7.12 -8.23
N VAL A 64 -2.18 5.83 -7.94
CA VAL A 64 -3.36 5.12 -7.42
C VAL A 64 -3.21 4.70 -5.96
N ILE A 65 -1.97 4.61 -5.46
CA ILE A 65 -1.65 4.29 -4.08
C ILE A 65 -0.99 5.50 -3.43
N GLU A 66 -1.47 5.87 -2.25
CA GLU A 66 -0.86 6.90 -1.44
C GLU A 66 0.46 6.41 -0.82
N ILE A 67 1.49 7.23 -0.94
CA ILE A 67 2.84 6.94 -0.49
C ILE A 67 3.24 7.99 0.55
N TYR A 68 3.76 7.52 1.68
CA TYR A 68 4.19 8.35 2.78
C TYR A 68 5.62 8.01 3.19
N ASP A 69 6.34 9.01 3.69
CA ASP A 69 7.71 8.86 4.21
C ASP A 69 7.75 8.80 5.74
N THR A 70 6.59 8.92 6.41
CA THR A 70 6.49 8.86 7.89
C THR A 70 5.28 8.08 8.33
N GLU A 71 5.43 7.33 9.44
CA GLU A 71 4.33 6.58 10.07
C GLU A 71 3.18 7.50 10.48
N GLU A 72 3.48 8.71 10.93
CA GLU A 72 2.48 9.70 11.33
C GLU A 72 1.59 10.13 10.15
N SER A 73 2.18 10.41 8.99
CA SER A 73 1.39 10.75 7.80
C SER A 73 0.59 9.55 7.27
N ALA A 74 1.20 8.36 7.28
CA ALA A 74 0.53 7.14 6.84
C ALA A 74 -0.66 6.77 7.73
N SER A 75 -0.50 6.88 9.04
CA SER A 75 -1.59 6.62 10.00
C SER A 75 -2.67 7.69 9.91
N ALA A 76 -2.33 8.97 9.78
CA ALA A 76 -3.30 10.05 9.59
C ALA A 76 -4.16 9.87 8.33
N ALA A 77 -3.58 9.31 7.26
CA ALA A 77 -4.31 9.01 6.02
C ALA A 77 -5.33 7.86 6.16
N LEU A 78 -5.19 7.03 7.19
CA LEU A 78 -6.07 5.92 7.51
C LEU A 78 -7.08 6.27 8.62
N MET A 79 -6.99 7.44 9.25
CA MET A 79 -7.92 7.85 10.32
C MET A 79 -9.29 8.24 9.79
#